data_AF-A0AAU1G7Z4-F1
#
_entry.id   AF-A0AAU1G7Z4-F1
#
_cell.length_a   1.000
_cell.length_b   1.000
_cell.length_c   1.000
_cell.angle_alpha   90.00
_cell.angle_beta   90.00
_cell.angle_gamma   90.00
#
_symmetry.space_group_name_H-M   'P 1'
#
loop_
_entity.id
_entity.type
_entity.pdbx_description
1 polymer ?
#
loop_
_entity_poly.entity_id
_entity_poly.type
_entity_poly.pdbx_seq_one_letter_code
_entity_poly.pdbx_strand_id
1 'polypeptide(L)'
;MDRRAFGGQPERPHGNGSAHNTEYTGRYVVLLDPGNEESGLNALRSAADIAPWERVRGAAAANVSELLERPDVSVLFENLAVAVVEVRPENRFALVTTAEAEGSILAAEPERMVYASPITTPQQAPTEFFPAYRSDEDVVAHHSQAEAAASLGPALDEQSVTWGLQAIRANISGMTGRGVKVAVLDTGVDTDHPDLIGCIEETASFVPGEAVEDGHSHGTHCIGTVAGPRSPRQGPRYGVACDARILAGKVLANSGSGPDGGILAGIEWAISRGAKVISLSLGSRVLPGEIFPQTYELLAQRALGMGTVIVAAAGNSSLRPGFVAPVERPANCPSILAVGSLDKALKTAFSSCGGINGQGGEVNIAGPGVAVHSSVPGGYGMKSGTSMATPHVAGVLALLAEANPAASAADLKATLLSGAFPLTQPARDVGVGLLQAP
;
A
#
# COMPACT_ATOMS: atom_id res chain seq x y z
N MET A 1 -8.72 17.89 18.13
CA MET A 1 -8.07 18.70 17.07
C MET A 1 -6.89 19.43 17.70
N ASP A 2 -5.67 18.95 17.47
CA ASP A 2 -4.47 19.68 17.89
C ASP A 2 -4.21 20.81 16.89
N ARG A 3 -4.24 22.05 17.39
CA ARG A 3 -4.43 23.31 16.63
C ARG A 3 -3.11 23.98 16.22
N ARG A 4 -2.00 23.23 16.11
CA ARG A 4 -0.65 23.80 15.92
C ARG A 4 0.08 23.45 14.62
N ALA A 5 -0.51 22.63 13.75
CA ALA A 5 0.15 22.21 12.49
C ALA A 5 -0.17 23.08 11.25
N PHE A 6 -1.07 24.06 11.36
CA PHE A 6 -1.62 24.79 10.19
C PHE A 6 -0.82 26.01 9.72
N GLY A 7 0.27 26.38 10.42
CA GLY A 7 0.88 27.70 10.27
C GLY A 7 2.15 27.80 9.42
N GLY A 8 2.74 26.69 8.97
CA GLY A 8 3.95 26.78 8.17
C GLY A 8 4.26 25.48 7.46
N GLN A 9 4.23 25.50 6.12
CA GLN A 9 4.86 24.47 5.31
C GLN A 9 5.68 25.06 4.18
N PRO A 10 6.78 24.38 3.80
CA PRO A 10 7.85 24.93 2.98
C PRO A 10 7.53 24.86 1.48
N GLU A 11 8.31 25.60 0.69
CA GLU A 11 8.23 25.68 -0.77
C GLU A 11 8.55 24.35 -1.49
N ARG A 12 8.26 24.33 -2.80
CA ARG A 12 8.48 23.21 -3.73
C ARG A 12 9.91 22.64 -3.62
N PRO A 13 10.13 21.32 -3.85
CA PRO A 13 11.45 20.71 -3.67
C PRO A 13 12.47 21.25 -4.69
N HIS A 14 13.60 21.76 -4.21
CA HIS A 14 14.86 21.67 -4.94
C HIS A 14 15.51 20.35 -4.53
N GLY A 15 15.70 19.46 -5.52
CA GLY A 15 16.17 18.09 -5.31
C GLY A 15 17.33 17.98 -4.31
N ASN A 16 17.01 17.45 -3.12
CA ASN A 16 17.86 16.60 -2.29
C ASN A 16 17.03 16.20 -1.07
N GLY A 17 16.58 14.94 -1.06
CA GLY A 17 15.79 14.37 0.03
C GLY A 17 16.50 14.51 1.36
N SER A 18 15.97 15.38 2.21
CA SER A 18 16.24 15.33 3.66
C SER A 18 15.03 14.68 4.31
N ALA A 19 15.27 13.58 5.02
CA ALA A 19 14.26 12.66 5.57
C ALA A 19 13.44 13.24 6.75
N HIS A 20 13.14 14.55 6.76
CA HIS A 20 12.72 15.25 7.97
C HIS A 20 11.30 15.88 7.96
N ASN A 21 10.56 15.93 6.85
CA ASN A 21 9.15 16.38 6.87
C ASN A 21 8.29 15.72 5.79
N THR A 22 6.98 15.61 6.03
CA THR A 22 6.00 15.30 4.98
C THR A 22 6.08 16.37 3.90
N GLU A 23 6.19 15.94 2.64
CA GLU A 23 6.24 16.84 1.48
C GLU A 23 4.85 17.00 0.87
N TYR A 24 4.57 18.19 0.33
CA TYR A 24 3.26 18.56 -0.20
C TYR A 24 3.41 19.27 -1.54
N THR A 25 2.40 19.13 -2.39
CA THR A 25 2.41 19.71 -3.75
C THR A 25 1.98 21.17 -3.77
N GLY A 26 1.23 21.59 -2.75
CA GLY A 26 0.55 22.89 -2.68
C GLY A 26 -0.92 22.87 -3.10
N ARG A 27 -1.44 21.73 -3.56
CA ARG A 27 -2.86 21.47 -3.83
C ARG A 27 -3.58 20.89 -2.61
N TYR A 28 -4.88 20.72 -2.71
CA TYR A 28 -5.72 20.09 -1.67
C TYR A 28 -6.48 18.88 -2.22
N VAL A 29 -6.53 17.82 -1.43
CA VAL A 29 -7.48 16.73 -1.61
C VAL A 29 -8.74 17.07 -0.80
N VAL A 30 -9.86 17.23 -1.50
CA VAL A 30 -11.16 17.60 -0.93
C VAL A 30 -12.11 16.43 -1.13
N LEU A 31 -12.58 15.87 -0.03
CA LEU A 31 -13.61 14.84 -0.04
C LEU A 31 -14.99 15.48 0.06
N LEU A 32 -15.87 15.10 -0.85
CA LEU A 32 -17.20 15.68 -1.01
C LEU A 32 -18.28 14.67 -0.58
N ASP A 33 -19.43 15.18 -0.18
CA ASP A 33 -20.66 14.41 -0.07
C ASP A 33 -21.09 13.93 -1.48
N PRO A 34 -21.21 12.62 -1.75
CA PRO A 34 -21.59 12.09 -3.07
C PRO A 34 -22.98 12.50 -3.56
N GLY A 35 -23.81 13.09 -2.69
CA GLY A 35 -25.09 13.67 -3.09
C GLY A 35 -25.02 15.15 -3.47
N ASN A 36 -23.92 15.84 -3.15
CA ASN A 36 -23.82 17.30 -3.13
C ASN A 36 -22.45 17.82 -3.61
N GLU A 37 -21.74 17.10 -4.49
CA GLU A 37 -20.37 17.45 -4.90
C GLU A 37 -20.27 18.84 -5.54
N GLU A 38 -21.25 19.20 -6.38
CA GLU A 38 -21.29 20.52 -7.01
C GLU A 38 -21.48 21.64 -5.99
N SER A 39 -22.26 21.40 -4.92
CA SER A 39 -22.47 22.39 -3.87
C SER A 39 -21.15 22.70 -3.17
N GLY A 40 -20.41 21.66 -2.77
CA GLY A 40 -19.10 21.81 -2.13
C GLY A 40 -18.09 22.52 -3.02
N LEU A 41 -17.97 22.12 -4.29
CA LEU A 41 -17.02 22.75 -5.23
C LEU A 41 -17.41 24.19 -5.59
N ASN A 42 -18.70 24.50 -5.73
CA ASN A 42 -19.17 25.87 -5.96
C ASN A 42 -18.91 26.76 -4.74
N ALA A 43 -19.06 26.24 -3.52
CA ALA A 43 -18.72 26.96 -2.29
C ALA A 43 -17.22 27.30 -2.27
N LEU A 44 -16.35 26.32 -2.55
CA LEU A 44 -14.90 26.55 -2.64
C LEU A 44 -14.54 27.54 -3.74
N ARG A 45 -15.18 27.48 -4.90
CA ARG A 45 -14.95 28.42 -6.00
C ARG A 45 -15.34 29.84 -5.62
N SER A 46 -16.46 29.99 -4.91
CA SER A 46 -16.97 31.31 -4.49
C SER A 46 -16.13 31.93 -3.38
N ALA A 47 -15.66 31.13 -2.42
CA ALA A 47 -14.98 31.63 -1.24
C ALA A 47 -13.45 31.63 -1.34
N ALA A 48 -12.86 30.70 -2.11
CA ALA A 48 -11.42 30.49 -2.18
C ALA A 48 -10.84 30.59 -3.62
N ASP A 49 -11.66 30.93 -4.62
CA ASP A 49 -11.24 31.11 -6.02
C ASP A 49 -10.44 29.90 -6.55
N ILE A 50 -10.93 28.69 -6.29
CA ILE A 50 -10.32 27.47 -6.80
C ILE A 50 -10.42 27.42 -8.32
N ALA A 51 -9.46 26.76 -8.97
CA ALA A 51 -9.50 26.55 -10.42
C ALA A 51 -10.78 25.79 -10.85
N PRO A 52 -11.33 26.04 -12.05
CA PRO A 52 -12.41 25.23 -12.63
C PRO A 52 -12.07 23.74 -12.56
N TRP A 53 -13.07 22.89 -12.36
CA TRP A 53 -12.84 21.45 -12.26
C TRP A 53 -13.32 20.68 -13.49
N GLU A 54 -12.55 19.66 -13.85
CA GLU A 54 -12.92 18.64 -14.81
C GLU A 54 -13.41 17.37 -14.09
N ARG A 55 -14.43 16.74 -14.68
CA ARG A 55 -15.05 15.52 -14.15
C ARG A 55 -14.39 14.29 -14.76
N VAL A 56 -13.95 13.36 -13.92
CA VAL A 56 -13.28 12.13 -14.32
C VAL A 56 -14.11 10.93 -13.87
N ARG A 57 -14.54 10.12 -14.85
CA ARG A 57 -15.27 8.86 -14.64
C ARG A 57 -14.61 7.71 -15.37
N GLY A 58 -14.55 6.57 -14.70
CA GLY A 58 -14.29 5.27 -15.34
C GLY A 58 -12.99 5.26 -16.16
N ALA A 59 -13.08 4.84 -17.42
CA ALA A 59 -11.92 4.73 -18.31
C ALA A 59 -11.20 6.06 -18.59
N ALA A 60 -11.86 7.22 -18.40
CA ALA A 60 -11.23 8.53 -18.58
C ALA A 60 -10.13 8.81 -17.53
N ALA A 61 -10.15 8.10 -16.39
CA ALA A 61 -9.11 8.22 -15.37
C ALA A 61 -7.72 7.88 -15.92
N ALA A 62 -7.61 6.99 -16.91
CA ALA A 62 -6.33 6.60 -17.49
C ALA A 62 -5.58 7.76 -18.20
N ASN A 63 -6.27 8.86 -18.52
CA ASN A 63 -5.68 10.04 -19.18
C ASN A 63 -5.61 11.27 -18.25
N VAL A 64 -5.81 11.10 -16.95
CA VAL A 64 -5.94 12.22 -16.00
C VAL A 64 -4.59 12.84 -15.61
N SER A 65 -3.47 12.17 -15.91
CA SER A 65 -2.13 12.65 -15.55
C SER A 65 -1.85 14.06 -16.11
N GLU A 66 -2.20 14.32 -17.38
CA GLU A 66 -2.06 15.65 -17.98
C GLU A 66 -2.96 16.70 -17.29
N LEU A 67 -4.17 16.34 -16.89
CA LEU A 67 -5.07 17.24 -16.16
C LEU A 67 -4.52 17.57 -14.78
N LEU A 68 -3.87 16.61 -14.11
CA LEU A 68 -3.24 16.82 -12.82
C LEU A 68 -1.97 17.68 -12.88
N GLU A 69 -1.38 17.97 -14.05
CA GLU A 69 -0.27 18.94 -14.13
C GLU A 69 -0.74 20.38 -14.32
N ARG A 70 -1.98 20.56 -14.76
CA ARG A 70 -2.50 21.85 -15.18
C ARG A 70 -2.80 22.72 -13.95
N PRO A 71 -2.09 23.85 -13.74
CA PRO A 71 -2.33 24.74 -12.61
C PRO A 71 -3.61 25.59 -12.78
N ASP A 72 -4.33 25.42 -13.90
CA ASP A 72 -5.58 26.09 -14.20
C ASP A 72 -6.78 25.15 -14.09
N VAL A 73 -6.59 23.91 -13.63
CA VAL A 73 -7.64 22.88 -13.54
C VAL A 73 -7.57 22.11 -12.22
N SER A 74 -8.75 21.96 -11.60
CA SER A 74 -8.99 20.99 -10.54
C SER A 74 -9.58 19.71 -11.13
N VAL A 75 -9.47 18.58 -10.44
CA VAL A 75 -9.95 17.28 -10.94
C VAL A 75 -10.91 16.67 -9.94
N LEU A 76 -12.13 16.32 -10.38
CA LEU A 76 -13.12 15.60 -9.58
C LEU A 76 -13.21 14.14 -10.04
N PHE A 77 -12.85 13.21 -9.16
CA PHE A 77 -13.05 11.77 -9.34
C PHE A 77 -14.42 11.39 -8.80
N GLU A 78 -15.34 11.01 -9.70
CA GLU A 78 -16.76 10.99 -9.34
C GLU A 78 -17.21 9.73 -8.62
N ASN A 79 -16.67 8.54 -8.93
CA ASN A 79 -17.05 7.35 -8.17
C ASN A 79 -16.57 7.45 -6.72
N LEU A 80 -15.43 8.11 -6.51
CA LEU A 80 -14.86 8.35 -5.20
C LEU A 80 -15.35 9.64 -4.54
N ALA A 81 -16.12 10.50 -5.22
CA ALA A 81 -16.51 11.85 -4.79
C ALA A 81 -15.38 12.60 -4.05
N VAL A 82 -14.21 12.64 -4.68
CA VAL A 82 -12.99 13.29 -4.19
C VAL A 82 -12.42 14.18 -5.28
N ALA A 83 -11.99 15.38 -4.90
CA ALA A 83 -11.39 16.34 -5.81
C ALA A 83 -9.95 16.67 -5.42
N VAL A 84 -9.07 16.77 -6.41
CA VAL A 84 -7.76 17.41 -6.28
C VAL A 84 -7.91 18.84 -6.76
N VAL A 85 -7.76 19.79 -5.85
CA VAL A 85 -8.12 21.19 -6.03
C VAL A 85 -6.87 22.05 -6.06
N GLU A 86 -6.75 22.84 -7.12
CA GLU A 86 -5.74 23.89 -7.25
C GLU A 86 -6.28 25.20 -6.67
N VAL A 87 -5.53 25.79 -5.74
CA VAL A 87 -5.89 27.02 -5.04
C VAL A 87 -4.67 27.92 -4.90
N ARG A 88 -4.86 29.22 -5.14
CA ARG A 88 -3.77 30.18 -4.98
C ARG A 88 -3.31 30.25 -3.51
N PRO A 89 -2.01 30.42 -3.22
CA PRO A 89 -1.48 30.42 -1.86
C PRO A 89 -2.21 31.36 -0.89
N GLU A 90 -2.59 32.55 -1.35
CA GLU A 90 -3.31 33.57 -0.57
C GLU A 90 -4.73 33.15 -0.16
N ASN A 91 -5.35 32.22 -0.89
CA ASN A 91 -6.73 31.77 -0.66
C ASN A 91 -6.83 30.43 0.09
N ARG A 92 -5.70 29.82 0.45
CA ARG A 92 -5.67 28.53 1.16
C ARG A 92 -6.40 28.56 2.50
N PHE A 93 -6.28 29.67 3.23
CA PHE A 93 -7.01 29.85 4.49
C PHE A 93 -8.52 29.85 4.25
N ALA A 94 -8.99 30.54 3.21
CA ALA A 94 -10.40 30.57 2.83
C ALA A 94 -10.91 29.17 2.40
N LEU A 95 -10.08 28.37 1.72
CA LEU A 95 -10.43 26.99 1.37
C LEU A 95 -10.70 26.16 2.62
N VAL A 96 -9.80 26.20 3.60
CA VAL A 96 -9.94 25.43 4.84
C VAL A 96 -11.14 25.90 5.65
N THR A 97 -11.34 27.22 5.82
CA THR A 97 -12.50 27.72 6.59
C THR A 97 -13.82 27.42 5.90
N THR A 98 -13.85 27.41 4.57
CA THR A 98 -15.04 27.03 3.80
C THR A 98 -15.32 25.54 3.92
N ALA A 99 -14.28 24.71 3.82
CA ALA A 99 -14.40 23.26 3.99
C ALA A 99 -14.92 22.86 5.38
N GLU A 100 -14.58 23.61 6.44
CA GLU A 100 -15.09 23.37 7.79
C GLU A 100 -16.55 23.82 7.98
N ALA A 101 -17.02 24.79 7.20
CA ALA A 101 -18.36 25.37 7.33
C ALA A 101 -19.39 24.77 6.36
N GLU A 102 -18.94 24.25 5.22
CA GLU A 102 -19.80 23.73 4.17
C GLU A 102 -20.10 22.24 4.40
N GLY A 103 -21.36 21.90 4.70
CA GLY A 103 -21.77 20.53 5.00
C GLY A 103 -21.59 19.54 3.83
N SER A 104 -21.45 20.05 2.60
CA SER A 104 -21.17 19.24 1.41
C SER A 104 -19.70 18.81 1.29
N ILE A 105 -18.82 19.33 2.16
CA ILE A 105 -17.38 19.00 2.21
C ILE A 105 -17.12 18.19 3.48
N LEU A 106 -16.69 16.94 3.30
CA LEU A 106 -16.49 16.01 4.41
C LEU A 106 -15.09 16.12 5.02
N ALA A 107 -14.11 16.44 4.19
CA ALA A 107 -12.73 16.67 4.60
C ALA A 107 -11.99 17.47 3.53
N ALA A 108 -11.04 18.31 3.93
CA ALA A 108 -10.10 18.95 3.02
C ALA A 108 -8.71 18.91 3.64
N GLU A 109 -7.75 18.34 2.93
CA GLU A 109 -6.38 18.17 3.40
C GLU A 109 -5.38 18.53 2.31
N PRO A 110 -4.21 19.10 2.68
CA PRO A 110 -3.14 19.32 1.71
C PRO A 110 -2.72 18.03 1.02
N GLU A 111 -2.56 18.08 -0.29
CA GLU A 111 -2.11 16.95 -1.11
C GLU A 111 -0.64 16.65 -0.84
N ARG A 112 -0.34 15.38 -0.55
CA ARG A 112 1.00 14.93 -0.13
C ARG A 112 1.76 14.28 -1.27
N MET A 113 3.08 14.24 -1.09
CA MET A 113 3.95 13.33 -1.82
C MET A 113 4.07 12.00 -1.09
N VAL A 114 4.06 10.93 -1.86
CA VAL A 114 4.16 9.55 -1.40
C VAL A 114 5.29 8.86 -2.14
N TYR A 115 5.90 7.86 -1.51
CA TYR A 115 7.12 7.22 -2.00
C TYR A 115 6.95 5.71 -2.03
N ALA A 116 7.63 5.04 -2.97
CA ALA A 116 7.89 3.62 -2.85
C ALA A 116 8.66 3.41 -1.54
N SER A 117 8.12 2.62 -0.61
CA SER A 117 8.74 2.50 0.71
C SER A 117 10.19 2.02 0.56
N PRO A 118 11.15 2.64 1.26
CA PRO A 118 12.57 2.44 0.97
C PRO A 118 12.93 0.95 1.03
N ILE A 119 13.54 0.46 -0.06
CA ILE A 119 14.03 -0.90 -0.16
C ILE A 119 15.28 -0.97 0.72
N THR A 120 15.20 -1.71 1.82
CA THR A 120 16.39 -2.02 2.60
C THR A 120 17.18 -3.10 1.88
N THR A 121 18.48 -2.90 1.68
CA THR A 121 19.37 -4.00 1.28
C THR A 121 19.36 -5.08 2.37
N PRO A 122 19.63 -6.36 2.05
CA PRO A 122 19.67 -7.42 3.05
C PRO A 122 20.82 -7.14 4.03
N GLN A 123 20.55 -6.41 5.12
CA GLN A 123 21.45 -6.39 6.27
C GLN A 123 21.21 -7.69 7.03
N GLN A 124 22.26 -8.50 7.16
CA GLN A 124 22.30 -9.58 8.13
C GLN A 124 21.85 -9.00 9.48
N ALA A 125 20.87 -9.62 10.11
CA ALA A 125 20.49 -9.29 11.47
C ALA A 125 21.78 -9.24 12.33
N PRO A 126 22.02 -8.17 13.10
CA PRO A 126 23.13 -8.16 14.05
C PRO A 126 22.95 -9.36 14.99
N THR A 127 23.84 -10.34 14.87
CA THR A 127 24.05 -11.39 15.87
C THR A 127 24.72 -10.75 17.09
N GLU A 128 24.03 -9.86 17.78
CA GLU A 128 24.48 -9.36 19.09
C GLU A 128 23.50 -9.84 20.16
N PHE A 129 23.92 -10.95 20.74
CA PHE A 129 23.40 -11.56 21.95
C PHE A 129 23.67 -10.61 23.13
N PHE A 130 22.62 -10.02 23.72
CA PHE A 130 22.73 -9.34 25.01
C PHE A 130 21.90 -10.07 26.07
N PRO A 131 22.51 -10.49 27.19
CA PRO A 131 21.83 -11.21 28.26
C PRO A 131 21.23 -10.21 29.26
N ALA A 132 19.99 -10.44 29.68
CA ALA A 132 19.53 -10.41 31.07
C ALA A 132 18.00 -10.33 31.11
N TYR A 133 17.34 -11.45 31.36
CA TYR A 133 16.41 -11.65 32.47
C TYR A 133 15.95 -13.12 32.42
N ARG A 134 16.33 -13.90 33.43
CA ARG A 134 15.79 -15.24 33.70
C ARG A 134 15.11 -15.21 35.06
N SER A 135 13.91 -15.77 35.14
CA SER A 135 13.58 -16.74 36.18
C SER A 135 12.33 -17.51 35.74
N ASP A 136 12.52 -18.74 35.26
CA ASP A 136 11.74 -19.93 35.64
C ASP A 136 12.29 -21.15 34.86
N GLU A 137 12.79 -22.14 35.58
CA GLU A 137 13.52 -23.30 35.01
C GLU A 137 12.61 -24.29 34.24
N ASP A 138 11.29 -24.25 34.45
CA ASP A 138 10.34 -25.08 33.70
C ASP A 138 9.93 -24.48 32.33
N VAL A 139 10.18 -23.18 32.11
CA VAL A 139 9.97 -22.52 30.80
C VAL A 139 11.15 -22.79 29.84
N VAL A 140 12.34 -23.03 30.38
CA VAL A 140 13.57 -23.28 29.61
C VAL A 140 13.54 -24.64 28.88
N ALA A 141 12.89 -25.65 29.47
CA ALA A 141 12.74 -26.96 28.83
C ALA A 141 11.77 -26.93 27.63
N HIS A 142 10.71 -26.13 27.70
CA HIS A 142 9.78 -25.94 26.58
C HIS A 142 10.28 -24.96 25.51
N HIS A 143 11.10 -23.97 25.87
CA HIS A 143 11.75 -23.09 24.89
C HIS A 143 12.87 -23.77 24.10
N SER A 144 13.67 -24.65 24.70
CA SER A 144 14.77 -25.30 23.98
C SER A 144 14.32 -26.27 22.87
N GLN A 145 13.15 -26.91 22.99
CA GLN A 145 12.59 -27.74 21.92
C GLN A 145 11.88 -26.92 20.83
N ALA A 146 11.24 -25.80 21.19
CA ALA A 146 10.62 -24.89 20.24
C ALA A 146 11.67 -24.05 19.47
N GLU A 147 12.76 -23.64 20.11
CA GLU A 147 13.90 -22.95 19.48
C GLU A 147 14.75 -23.91 18.63
N ALA A 148 14.85 -25.19 19.00
CA ALA A 148 15.46 -26.21 18.13
C ALA A 148 14.59 -26.51 16.89
N ALA A 149 13.26 -26.48 17.02
CA ALA A 149 12.34 -26.60 15.88
C ALA A 149 12.27 -25.33 15.02
N ALA A 150 12.37 -24.14 15.63
CA ALA A 150 12.37 -22.85 14.94
C ALA A 150 13.73 -22.47 14.33
N SER A 151 14.85 -23.00 14.83
CA SER A 151 16.19 -22.76 14.27
C SER A 151 16.49 -23.57 13.00
N LEU A 152 15.64 -24.54 12.66
CA LEU A 152 15.75 -25.30 11.41
C LEU A 152 14.62 -25.02 10.41
N GLY A 153 13.47 -24.50 10.87
CA GLY A 153 12.26 -24.47 10.03
C GLY A 153 11.91 -25.87 9.49
N PRO A 154 10.80 -26.07 8.77
CA PRO A 154 10.81 -27.12 7.75
C PRO A 154 11.98 -26.80 6.81
N ALA A 155 12.72 -27.81 6.33
CA ALA A 155 13.71 -27.58 5.29
C ALA A 155 13.00 -26.97 4.06
N LEU A 156 13.06 -25.65 3.91
CA LEU A 156 12.39 -24.93 2.84
C LEU A 156 13.16 -25.20 1.56
N ASP A 157 12.52 -25.84 0.59
CA ASP A 157 13.11 -26.01 -0.74
C ASP A 157 12.92 -24.74 -1.56
N GLU A 158 13.87 -23.83 -1.44
CA GLU A 158 13.89 -22.58 -2.20
C GLU A 158 14.40 -22.74 -3.64
N GLN A 159 14.80 -23.94 -4.06
CA GLN A 159 15.19 -24.18 -5.45
C GLN A 159 13.94 -24.24 -6.35
N SER A 160 12.85 -24.81 -5.85
CA SER A 160 11.61 -24.97 -6.60
C SER A 160 10.56 -23.90 -6.27
N VAL A 161 10.45 -23.46 -5.01
CA VAL A 161 9.41 -22.54 -4.54
C VAL A 161 9.97 -21.57 -3.51
N THR A 162 9.71 -20.27 -3.63
CA THR A 162 10.23 -19.29 -2.66
C THR A 162 9.72 -19.55 -1.24
N TRP A 163 10.53 -19.20 -0.23
CA TRP A 163 10.15 -19.35 1.17
C TRP A 163 8.80 -18.70 1.50
N GLY A 164 8.51 -17.54 0.89
CA GLY A 164 7.30 -16.77 1.16
C GLY A 164 6.04 -17.57 0.81
N LEU A 165 6.04 -18.22 -0.37
CA LEU A 165 4.93 -19.09 -0.78
C LEU A 165 4.77 -20.31 0.12
N GLN A 166 5.87 -20.87 0.63
CA GLN A 166 5.84 -21.99 1.56
C GLN A 166 5.30 -21.56 2.93
N ALA A 167 5.76 -20.43 3.46
CA ALA A 167 5.36 -19.90 4.76
C ALA A 167 3.87 -19.57 4.82
N ILE A 168 3.33 -18.98 3.75
CA ILE A 168 1.89 -18.66 3.65
C ILE A 168 1.05 -19.81 3.08
N ARG A 169 1.65 -20.98 2.81
CA ARG A 169 0.99 -22.17 2.21
C ARG A 169 0.38 -21.97 0.82
N ALA A 170 0.74 -20.91 0.10
CA ALA A 170 0.30 -20.69 -1.27
C ALA A 170 0.83 -21.73 -2.26
N ASN A 171 1.91 -22.44 -1.91
CA ASN A 171 2.46 -23.52 -2.70
C ASN A 171 1.54 -24.75 -2.79
N ILE A 172 0.72 -24.99 -1.75
CA ILE A 172 -0.20 -26.13 -1.64
C ILE A 172 -1.68 -25.74 -1.79
N SER A 173 -1.99 -24.46 -2.01
CA SER A 173 -3.35 -24.02 -2.28
C SER A 173 -3.88 -24.62 -3.58
N GLY A 174 -5.15 -25.03 -3.58
CA GLY A 174 -5.86 -25.44 -4.79
C GLY A 174 -6.28 -24.27 -5.67
N MET A 175 -6.23 -23.04 -5.14
CA MET A 175 -6.60 -21.82 -5.84
C MET A 175 -5.41 -21.22 -6.59
N THR A 176 -5.70 -20.33 -7.52
CA THR A 176 -4.74 -19.66 -8.40
C THR A 176 -5.00 -18.17 -8.61
N GLY A 177 -6.13 -17.65 -8.12
CA GLY A 177 -6.62 -16.29 -8.37
C GLY A 177 -7.40 -16.16 -9.68
N ARG A 178 -7.82 -17.28 -10.28
CA ARG A 178 -8.41 -17.30 -11.62
C ARG A 178 -9.66 -16.44 -11.70
N GLY A 179 -9.70 -15.56 -12.70
CA GLY A 179 -10.85 -14.67 -12.92
C GLY A 179 -10.95 -13.51 -11.94
N VAL A 180 -9.99 -13.36 -11.02
CA VAL A 180 -9.91 -12.25 -10.09
C VAL A 180 -8.97 -11.18 -10.64
N LYS A 181 -9.41 -9.93 -10.61
CA LYS A 181 -8.59 -8.76 -10.96
C LYS A 181 -7.92 -8.18 -9.73
N VAL A 182 -6.61 -7.99 -9.80
CA VAL A 182 -5.81 -7.30 -8.78
C VAL A 182 -5.14 -6.10 -9.41
N ALA A 183 -5.37 -4.92 -8.86
CA ALA A 183 -4.64 -3.73 -9.25
C ALA A 183 -3.38 -3.57 -8.39
N VAL A 184 -2.24 -3.37 -9.04
CA VAL A 184 -1.00 -3.00 -8.37
C VAL A 184 -0.68 -1.58 -8.80
N LEU A 185 -0.78 -0.64 -7.86
CA LEU A 185 -0.51 0.78 -8.11
C LEU A 185 0.86 1.13 -7.54
N ASP A 186 1.84 1.29 -8.41
CA ASP A 186 3.25 1.34 -8.04
C ASP A 186 4.09 2.14 -9.08
N THR A 187 5.37 1.82 -9.28
CA THR A 187 6.30 2.49 -10.20
C THR A 187 6.17 2.06 -11.66
N GLY A 188 5.14 1.28 -12.01
CA GLY A 188 4.91 0.76 -13.36
C GLY A 188 5.22 -0.74 -13.47
N VAL A 189 5.34 -1.23 -14.71
CA VAL A 189 5.66 -2.63 -15.00
C VAL A 189 6.60 -2.77 -16.20
N ASP A 190 7.54 -3.71 -16.16
CA ASP A 190 8.20 -4.22 -17.36
C ASP A 190 7.20 -5.07 -18.16
N THR A 191 6.58 -4.46 -19.16
CA THR A 191 5.56 -5.06 -20.04
C THR A 191 6.13 -6.17 -20.93
N ASP A 192 7.44 -6.17 -21.15
CA ASP A 192 8.15 -7.17 -21.95
C ASP A 192 8.68 -8.33 -21.08
N HIS A 193 8.50 -8.26 -19.75
CA HIS A 193 8.98 -9.32 -18.87
C HIS A 193 8.30 -10.65 -19.20
N PRO A 194 9.05 -11.72 -19.50
CA PRO A 194 8.49 -12.97 -20.02
C PRO A 194 7.51 -13.67 -19.08
N ASP A 195 7.69 -13.49 -17.78
CA ASP A 195 6.80 -14.06 -16.76
C ASP A 195 5.55 -13.22 -16.50
N LEU A 196 5.51 -11.95 -16.92
CA LEU A 196 4.39 -11.05 -16.61
C LEU A 196 3.44 -10.84 -17.79
N ILE A 197 3.93 -10.95 -19.04
CA ILE A 197 3.12 -10.71 -20.24
C ILE A 197 1.79 -11.50 -20.28
N GLY A 198 1.74 -12.67 -19.66
CA GLY A 198 0.54 -13.51 -19.61
C GLY A 198 -0.49 -13.11 -18.54
N CYS A 199 -0.12 -12.35 -17.51
CA CYS A 199 -1.02 -11.98 -16.42
C CYS A 199 -1.47 -10.51 -16.46
N ILE A 200 -0.79 -9.62 -17.19
CA ILE A 200 -1.21 -8.22 -17.37
C ILE A 200 -2.49 -8.16 -18.22
N GLU A 201 -3.59 -7.66 -17.64
CA GLU A 201 -4.85 -7.39 -18.35
C GLU A 201 -4.87 -5.97 -18.92
N GLU A 202 -4.44 -4.97 -18.14
CA GLU A 202 -4.44 -3.57 -18.56
C GLU A 202 -3.33 -2.80 -17.83
N THR A 203 -2.77 -1.80 -18.50
CA THR A 203 -1.79 -0.86 -17.94
C THR A 203 -2.29 0.58 -18.06
N ALA A 204 -1.92 1.43 -17.11
CA ALA A 204 -2.19 2.87 -17.18
C ALA A 204 -1.11 3.65 -16.43
N SER A 205 -0.74 4.83 -16.93
CA SER A 205 0.18 5.73 -16.26
C SER A 205 -0.54 6.99 -15.78
N PHE A 206 -0.46 7.23 -14.48
CA PHE A 206 -0.96 8.42 -13.81
C PHE A 206 0.18 9.39 -13.45
N VAL A 207 1.39 9.07 -13.91
CA VAL A 207 2.58 9.92 -13.80
C VAL A 207 2.73 10.71 -15.10
N PRO A 208 2.65 12.04 -15.04
CA PRO A 208 2.76 12.86 -16.25
C PRO A 208 4.10 12.71 -16.95
N GLY A 209 4.09 12.67 -18.28
CA GLY A 209 5.29 12.54 -19.10
C GLY A 209 6.00 11.19 -19.01
N GLU A 210 5.51 10.24 -18.20
CA GLU A 210 6.08 8.90 -18.07
C GLU A 210 5.12 7.84 -18.60
N ALA A 211 5.66 6.94 -19.42
CA ALA A 211 4.96 5.74 -19.87
C ALA A 211 4.84 4.71 -18.73
N VAL A 212 4.13 3.61 -18.99
CA VAL A 212 3.80 2.58 -17.98
C VAL A 212 5.02 1.76 -17.52
N GLU A 213 6.12 1.84 -18.28
CA GLU A 213 7.35 1.11 -18.03
C GLU A 213 7.94 1.43 -16.64
N ASP A 214 8.44 0.38 -15.99
CA ASP A 214 9.03 0.47 -14.66
C ASP A 214 10.52 0.85 -14.71
N GLY A 215 10.81 2.15 -14.64
CA GLY A 215 12.18 2.66 -14.50
C GLY A 215 12.78 2.50 -13.11
N HIS A 216 12.02 2.05 -12.11
CA HIS A 216 12.48 1.94 -10.71
C HIS A 216 12.70 0.48 -10.26
N SER A 217 12.10 -0.51 -10.92
CA SER A 217 12.07 -1.95 -10.61
C SER A 217 11.14 -2.39 -9.47
N HIS A 218 10.46 -1.47 -8.79
CA HIS A 218 9.67 -1.80 -7.60
C HIS A 218 8.31 -2.39 -8.00
N GLY A 219 7.59 -1.74 -8.91
CA GLY A 219 6.29 -2.21 -9.40
C GLY A 219 6.35 -3.57 -10.08
N THR A 220 7.35 -3.82 -10.93
CA THR A 220 7.58 -5.13 -11.56
C THR A 220 7.80 -6.25 -10.53
N HIS A 221 8.44 -5.93 -9.40
CA HIS A 221 8.67 -6.87 -8.30
C HIS A 221 7.41 -7.15 -7.51
N CYS A 222 6.62 -6.13 -7.21
CA CYS A 222 5.33 -6.28 -6.55
C CYS A 222 4.35 -7.07 -7.42
N ILE A 223 4.21 -6.75 -8.72
CA ILE A 223 3.35 -7.47 -9.66
C ILE A 223 3.75 -8.95 -9.75
N GLY A 224 5.04 -9.24 -9.87
CA GLY A 224 5.52 -10.61 -9.88
C GLY A 224 5.21 -11.38 -8.60
N THR A 225 5.28 -10.72 -7.44
CA THR A 225 4.95 -11.36 -6.17
C THR A 225 3.46 -11.73 -6.11
N VAL A 226 2.59 -10.89 -6.68
CA VAL A 226 1.15 -11.21 -6.81
C VAL A 226 0.94 -12.37 -7.79
N ALA A 227 1.38 -12.25 -9.05
CA ALA A 227 0.91 -13.09 -10.14
C ALA A 227 2.02 -13.69 -11.02
N GLY A 228 3.24 -13.83 -10.49
CA GLY A 228 4.29 -14.62 -11.14
C GLY A 228 3.80 -16.04 -11.49
N PRO A 229 4.24 -16.62 -12.61
CA PRO A 229 3.71 -17.87 -13.13
C PRO A 229 4.11 -19.05 -12.25
N ARG A 230 3.36 -20.16 -12.37
CA ARG A 230 3.70 -21.43 -11.69
C ARG A 230 5.06 -21.98 -12.11
N SER A 231 5.46 -21.71 -13.35
CA SER A 231 6.73 -22.13 -13.93
C SER A 231 7.43 -20.92 -14.55
N PRO A 232 8.16 -20.14 -13.72
CA PRO A 232 9.03 -19.06 -14.18
C PRO A 232 10.03 -19.51 -15.22
N ARG A 233 10.48 -18.61 -16.09
CA ARG A 233 11.58 -18.93 -17.01
C ARG A 233 12.88 -19.26 -16.28
N GLN A 234 13.14 -18.64 -15.14
CA GLN A 234 14.31 -18.88 -14.32
C GLN A 234 13.95 -18.81 -12.83
N GLY A 235 14.65 -19.60 -12.02
CA GLY A 235 14.50 -19.59 -10.57
C GLY A 235 13.22 -20.29 -10.08
N PRO A 236 12.94 -20.19 -8.76
CA PRO A 236 11.82 -20.86 -8.12
C PRO A 236 10.48 -20.16 -8.42
N ARG A 237 9.37 -20.89 -8.29
CA ARG A 237 8.01 -20.32 -8.28
C ARG A 237 7.91 -19.25 -7.18
N TYR A 238 7.42 -18.07 -7.55
CA TYR A 238 7.37 -16.92 -6.64
C TYR A 238 6.02 -16.18 -6.57
N GLY A 239 5.13 -16.34 -7.56
CA GLY A 239 3.80 -15.71 -7.55
C GLY A 239 2.78 -16.44 -6.68
N VAL A 240 2.00 -15.68 -5.92
CA VAL A 240 0.95 -16.19 -5.02
C VAL A 240 -0.28 -16.64 -5.81
N ALA A 241 -0.83 -15.77 -6.65
CA ALA A 241 -2.04 -15.92 -7.44
C ALA A 241 -1.71 -15.90 -8.94
N CYS A 242 -1.08 -16.99 -9.40
CA CYS A 242 -0.49 -17.11 -10.74
C CYS A 242 -1.47 -16.97 -11.93
N ASP A 243 -2.78 -17.14 -11.72
CA ASP A 243 -3.81 -16.99 -12.76
C ASP A 243 -4.70 -15.75 -12.52
N ALA A 244 -4.31 -14.88 -11.58
CA ALA A 244 -4.95 -13.57 -11.40
C ALA A 244 -4.65 -12.65 -12.58
N ARG A 245 -5.58 -11.74 -12.84
CA ARG A 245 -5.44 -10.73 -13.89
C ARG A 245 -4.98 -9.42 -13.27
N ILE A 246 -3.86 -8.89 -13.76
CA ILE A 246 -3.22 -7.72 -13.19
C ILE A 246 -3.61 -6.46 -13.93
N LEU A 247 -4.06 -5.45 -13.17
CA LEU A 247 -4.18 -4.07 -13.60
C LEU A 247 -2.96 -3.31 -13.09
N ALA A 248 -1.98 -3.04 -13.95
CA ALA A 248 -0.73 -2.40 -13.55
C ALA A 248 -0.83 -0.88 -13.72
N GLY A 249 -1.01 -0.16 -12.61
CA GLY A 249 -1.09 1.30 -12.60
C GLY A 249 0.22 1.93 -12.14
N LYS A 250 0.81 2.79 -12.98
CA LYS A 250 1.95 3.60 -12.58
C LYS A 250 1.45 4.87 -11.89
N VAL A 251 1.61 4.93 -10.57
CA VAL A 251 1.24 6.10 -9.73
C VAL A 251 2.46 6.75 -9.08
N LEU A 252 3.63 6.10 -9.17
CA LEU A 252 4.91 6.62 -8.75
C LEU A 252 5.84 6.75 -9.96
N ALA A 253 6.54 7.87 -10.04
CA ALA A 253 7.52 8.14 -11.10
C ALA A 253 8.71 7.18 -11.04
N ASN A 254 9.56 7.22 -12.05
CA ASN A 254 10.82 6.46 -12.09
C ASN A 254 11.77 6.79 -10.91
N SER A 255 11.59 7.95 -10.26
CA SER A 255 12.26 8.32 -9.01
C SER A 255 11.73 7.61 -7.76
N GLY A 256 10.63 6.84 -7.88
CA GLY A 256 9.98 6.18 -6.75
C GLY A 256 9.06 7.10 -5.94
N SER A 257 8.57 8.20 -6.50
CA SER A 257 7.71 9.18 -5.80
C SER A 257 6.53 9.63 -6.65
N GLY A 258 5.40 9.97 -6.03
CA GLY A 258 4.21 10.49 -6.71
C GLY A 258 3.25 11.21 -5.77
N PRO A 259 2.42 12.13 -6.30
CA PRO A 259 1.44 12.86 -5.48
C PRO A 259 0.18 12.03 -5.22
N ASP A 260 -0.56 12.35 -4.15
CA ASP A 260 -1.85 11.71 -3.84
C ASP A 260 -2.80 11.71 -5.04
N GLY A 261 -2.87 12.78 -5.84
CA GLY A 261 -3.76 12.85 -7.00
C GLY A 261 -3.53 11.74 -8.03
N GLY A 262 -2.27 11.33 -8.25
CA GLY A 262 -1.96 10.19 -9.13
C GLY A 262 -2.40 8.86 -8.53
N ILE A 263 -2.29 8.71 -7.21
CA ILE A 263 -2.74 7.52 -6.48
C ILE A 263 -4.28 7.43 -6.49
N LEU A 264 -4.97 8.54 -6.22
CA LEU A 264 -6.44 8.65 -6.27
C LEU A 264 -6.97 8.30 -7.67
N ALA A 265 -6.31 8.80 -8.72
CA ALA A 265 -6.61 8.45 -10.09
C ALA A 265 -6.45 6.95 -10.37
N GLY A 266 -5.37 6.34 -9.88
CA GLY A 266 -5.14 4.90 -9.98
C GLY A 266 -6.21 4.08 -9.25
N ILE A 267 -6.64 4.53 -8.07
CA ILE A 267 -7.71 3.87 -7.30
C ILE A 267 -9.06 3.97 -8.04
N GLU A 268 -9.42 5.15 -8.53
CA GLU A 268 -10.62 5.38 -9.35
C GLU A 268 -10.63 4.46 -10.57
N TRP A 269 -9.52 4.41 -11.31
CA TRP A 269 -9.34 3.54 -12.47
C TRP A 269 -9.50 2.06 -12.09
N ALA A 270 -8.79 1.59 -11.06
CA ALA A 270 -8.82 0.20 -10.62
C ALA A 270 -10.24 -0.27 -10.23
N ILE A 271 -10.96 0.56 -9.47
CA ILE A 271 -12.36 0.30 -9.09
C ILE A 271 -13.23 0.21 -10.35
N SER A 272 -13.08 1.15 -11.28
CA SER A 272 -13.86 1.15 -12.52
C SER A 272 -13.60 -0.05 -13.44
N ARG A 273 -12.43 -0.67 -13.33
CA ARG A 273 -12.05 -1.91 -14.04
C ARG A 273 -12.48 -3.18 -13.32
N GLY A 274 -13.10 -3.06 -12.15
CA GLY A 274 -13.61 -4.17 -11.34
C GLY A 274 -12.50 -4.90 -10.57
N ALA A 275 -11.43 -4.21 -10.18
CA ALA A 275 -10.44 -4.77 -9.28
C ALA A 275 -11.11 -5.24 -7.97
N LYS A 276 -10.83 -6.47 -7.53
CA LYS A 276 -11.25 -6.94 -6.20
C LYS A 276 -10.30 -6.49 -5.11
N VAL A 277 -9.05 -6.27 -5.48
CA VAL A 277 -7.97 -5.89 -4.57
C VAL A 277 -7.13 -4.80 -5.22
N ILE A 278 -6.79 -3.78 -4.45
CA ILE A 278 -5.79 -2.76 -4.80
C ILE A 278 -4.61 -2.93 -3.84
N SER A 279 -3.41 -3.15 -4.39
CA SER A 279 -2.15 -3.25 -3.66
C SER A 279 -1.37 -1.95 -3.77
N LEU A 280 -1.07 -1.33 -2.62
CA LEU A 280 -0.33 -0.08 -2.48
C LEU A 280 0.97 -0.32 -1.71
N SER A 281 2.05 -0.63 -2.41
CA SER A 281 3.37 -0.82 -1.80
C SER A 281 4.14 0.51 -1.67
N LEU A 282 3.46 1.50 -1.12
CA LEU A 282 3.90 2.89 -1.04
C LEU A 282 3.51 3.50 0.29
N GLY A 283 4.21 4.55 0.70
CA GLY A 283 3.85 5.26 1.91
C GLY A 283 4.47 6.64 2.08
N SER A 284 3.91 7.40 3.02
CA SER A 284 4.47 8.64 3.51
C SER A 284 4.52 8.67 5.03
N ARG A 285 5.51 9.38 5.56
CA ARG A 285 5.84 9.38 6.98
C ARG A 285 4.67 9.84 7.85
N VAL A 286 4.58 9.20 9.03
CA VAL A 286 3.66 9.53 10.11
C VAL A 286 4.47 9.74 11.39
N LEU A 287 4.14 10.78 12.16
CA LEU A 287 4.76 11.06 13.45
C LEU A 287 3.99 10.39 14.60
N PRO A 288 4.65 10.07 15.73
CA PRO A 288 3.97 9.60 16.92
C PRO A 288 2.83 10.55 17.35
N GLY A 289 1.64 10.00 17.57
CA GLY A 289 0.43 10.75 17.93
C GLY A 289 -0.29 11.45 16.76
N GLU A 290 0.24 11.36 15.54
CA GLU A 290 -0.41 11.91 14.36
C GLU A 290 -1.55 11.00 13.87
N ILE A 291 -2.70 11.61 13.57
CA ILE A 291 -3.88 10.89 13.08
C ILE A 291 -3.79 10.61 11.58
N PHE A 292 -4.51 9.57 11.16
CA PHE A 292 -4.66 9.23 9.75
C PHE A 292 -5.48 10.30 9.00
N PRO A 293 -5.23 10.49 7.69
CA PRO A 293 -5.98 11.41 6.86
C PRO A 293 -7.43 10.94 6.69
N GLN A 294 -8.40 11.82 6.98
CA GLN A 294 -9.83 11.51 6.85
C GLN A 294 -10.22 11.32 5.38
N THR A 295 -9.52 11.99 4.46
CA THR A 295 -9.72 11.88 3.01
C THR A 295 -9.51 10.44 2.53
N TYR A 296 -8.42 9.78 2.93
CA TYR A 296 -8.15 8.38 2.57
C TYR A 296 -9.00 7.38 3.36
N GLU A 297 -9.35 7.65 4.62
CA GLU A 297 -10.19 6.73 5.38
C GLU A 297 -11.58 6.59 4.75
N LEU A 298 -12.25 7.71 4.48
CA LEU A 298 -13.58 7.69 3.88
C LEU A 298 -13.55 7.19 2.43
N LEU A 299 -12.47 7.45 1.69
CA LEU A 299 -12.24 6.85 0.38
C LEU A 299 -12.10 5.33 0.47
N ALA A 300 -11.36 4.82 1.45
CA ALA A 300 -11.20 3.38 1.64
C ALA A 300 -12.53 2.72 2.05
N GLN A 301 -13.37 3.39 2.84
CA GLN A 301 -14.74 2.94 3.14
C GLN A 301 -15.59 2.86 1.86
N ARG A 302 -15.50 3.86 0.97
CA ARG A 302 -16.18 3.85 -0.34
C ARG A 302 -15.70 2.68 -1.21
N ALA A 303 -14.39 2.48 -1.31
CA ALA A 303 -13.82 1.35 -2.06
C ALA A 303 -14.32 -0.01 -1.54
N LEU A 304 -14.36 -0.19 -0.22
CA LEU A 304 -14.93 -1.40 0.41
C LEU A 304 -16.41 -1.57 0.07
N GLY A 305 -17.21 -0.50 0.14
CA GLY A 305 -18.62 -0.51 -0.24
C GLY A 305 -18.86 -0.83 -1.72
N MET A 306 -17.89 -0.48 -2.58
CA MET A 306 -17.86 -0.84 -4.01
C MET A 306 -17.28 -2.24 -4.28
N GLY A 307 -16.95 -3.01 -3.24
CA GLY A 307 -16.49 -4.39 -3.37
C GLY A 307 -14.99 -4.53 -3.66
N THR A 308 -14.18 -3.53 -3.31
CA THR A 308 -12.71 -3.52 -3.47
C THR A 308 -12.00 -3.44 -2.12
N VAL A 309 -11.04 -4.33 -1.87
CA VAL A 309 -10.16 -4.26 -0.68
C VAL A 309 -8.90 -3.48 -1.03
N ILE A 310 -8.56 -2.46 -0.24
CA ILE A 310 -7.27 -1.75 -0.35
C ILE A 310 -6.30 -2.35 0.67
N VAL A 311 -5.12 -2.74 0.21
CA VAL A 311 -4.02 -3.28 1.01
C VAL A 311 -2.82 -2.36 0.84
N ALA A 312 -2.17 -1.99 1.95
CA ALA A 312 -1.04 -1.08 1.92
C ALA A 312 0.11 -1.50 2.83
N ALA A 313 1.33 -1.15 2.42
CA ALA A 313 2.54 -1.40 3.18
C ALA A 313 2.53 -0.62 4.50
N ALA A 314 2.83 -1.28 5.62
CA ALA A 314 2.85 -0.59 6.92
C ALA A 314 3.96 0.47 7.03
N GLY A 315 5.00 0.41 6.19
CA GLY A 315 6.13 1.34 6.20
C GLY A 315 7.44 0.71 6.67
N ASN A 316 8.56 1.35 6.33
CA ASN A 316 9.92 0.82 6.51
C ASN A 316 10.82 1.76 7.35
N SER A 317 10.23 2.63 8.17
CA SER A 317 10.94 3.69 8.89
C SER A 317 11.39 3.30 10.31
N SER A 318 11.19 2.05 10.74
CA SER A 318 11.67 1.56 12.05
C SER A 318 13.16 1.22 12.02
N LEU A 319 13.78 1.18 13.21
CA LEU A 319 15.14 0.68 13.45
C LEU A 319 15.10 -0.25 14.66
N ARG A 320 14.53 -1.45 14.49
CA ARG A 320 14.20 -2.35 15.61
C ARG A 320 15.43 -3.06 16.20
N PRO A 321 15.39 -3.43 17.50
CA PRO A 321 14.32 -3.16 18.46
C PRO A 321 14.36 -1.75 19.06
N GLY A 322 15.38 -0.95 18.74
CA GLY A 322 15.64 0.34 19.40
C GLY A 322 14.62 1.44 19.11
N PHE A 323 14.02 1.45 17.91
CA PHE A 323 13.02 2.43 17.51
C PHE A 323 11.94 1.80 16.63
N VAL A 324 10.68 2.06 16.98
CA VAL A 324 9.50 1.66 16.19
C VAL A 324 8.84 2.93 15.66
N ALA A 325 8.78 3.07 14.35
CA ALA A 325 8.05 4.15 13.69
C ALA A 325 6.56 3.80 13.57
N PRO A 326 5.65 4.80 13.55
CA PRO A 326 4.25 4.56 13.27
C PRO A 326 4.02 3.95 11.89
N VAL A 327 2.92 3.20 11.75
CA VAL A 327 2.40 2.80 10.44
C VAL A 327 2.23 4.04 9.55
N GLU A 328 2.74 3.95 8.32
CA GLU A 328 2.76 5.04 7.34
C GLU A 328 1.39 5.23 6.67
N ARG A 329 1.19 6.39 6.05
CA ARG A 329 0.00 6.65 5.22
C ARG A 329 0.18 6.01 3.85
N PRO A 330 -0.88 5.47 3.21
CA PRO A 330 -2.27 5.45 3.67
C PRO A 330 -2.61 4.23 4.54
N ALA A 331 -1.65 3.32 4.81
CA ALA A 331 -1.88 2.12 5.60
C ALA A 331 -2.40 2.40 7.03
N ASN A 332 -2.15 3.60 7.57
CA ASN A 332 -2.64 3.98 8.88
C ASN A 332 -4.15 4.29 8.96
N CYS A 333 -4.86 4.31 7.83
CA CYS A 333 -6.33 4.42 7.81
C CYS A 333 -6.97 3.08 8.26
N PRO A 334 -7.89 3.07 9.25
CA PRO A 334 -8.54 1.85 9.75
C PRO A 334 -9.20 0.96 8.67
N SER A 335 -9.74 1.57 7.62
CA SER A 335 -10.39 0.84 6.53
C SER A 335 -9.40 0.19 5.57
N ILE A 336 -8.15 0.65 5.52
CA ILE A 336 -7.08 0.06 4.69
C ILE A 336 -6.42 -1.09 5.45
N LEU A 337 -6.08 -2.16 4.73
CA LEU A 337 -5.41 -3.32 5.32
C LEU A 337 -3.89 -3.10 5.37
N ALA A 338 -3.36 -2.72 6.53
CA ALA A 338 -1.94 -2.50 6.77
C ALA A 338 -1.16 -3.81 6.95
N VAL A 339 -0.05 -3.93 6.21
CA VAL A 339 0.76 -5.16 6.16
C VAL A 339 2.15 -4.97 6.75
N GLY A 340 2.43 -5.70 7.83
CA GLY A 340 3.75 -5.83 8.44
C GLY A 340 4.66 -6.81 7.71
N SER A 341 5.97 -6.68 7.88
CA SER A 341 6.99 -7.49 7.19
C SER A 341 7.65 -8.50 8.13
N LEU A 342 7.78 -9.74 7.65
CA LEU A 342 8.49 -10.82 8.32
C LEU A 342 9.69 -11.31 7.50
N ASP A 343 10.68 -11.86 8.22
CA ASP A 343 11.78 -12.63 7.63
C ASP A 343 11.49 -14.14 7.57
N LYS A 344 12.46 -14.90 7.03
CA LYS A 344 12.39 -16.36 6.89
C LYS A 344 12.28 -17.09 8.23
N ALA A 345 12.74 -16.48 9.32
CA ALA A 345 12.61 -17.01 10.68
C ALA A 345 11.29 -16.57 11.35
N LEU A 346 10.36 -15.98 10.58
CA LEU A 346 9.09 -15.42 11.03
C LEU A 346 9.27 -14.34 12.10
N LYS A 347 10.40 -13.63 12.10
CA LYS A 347 10.64 -12.47 12.97
C LYS A 347 10.20 -11.20 12.26
N THR A 348 9.70 -10.23 13.02
CA THR A 348 9.39 -8.89 12.51
C THR A 348 10.63 -8.27 11.90
N ALA A 349 10.53 -7.81 10.65
CA ALA A 349 11.65 -7.21 9.94
C ALA A 349 12.15 -5.95 10.67
N PHE A 350 13.47 -5.74 10.62
CA PHE A 350 14.15 -4.62 11.26
C PHE A 350 13.51 -3.25 10.97
N SER A 351 13.13 -3.03 9.70
CA SER A 351 12.56 -1.78 9.20
C SER A 351 11.04 -1.66 9.36
N SER A 352 10.32 -2.75 9.65
CA SER A 352 8.85 -2.74 9.65
C SER A 352 8.30 -1.74 10.68
N CYS A 353 7.48 -0.80 10.24
CA CYS A 353 6.71 0.08 11.13
C CYS A 353 5.75 -0.72 12.03
N GLY A 354 5.25 -0.08 13.08
CA GLY A 354 4.35 -0.71 14.06
C GLY A 354 3.21 0.20 14.48
N GLY A 355 2.13 -0.41 14.95
CA GLY A 355 0.93 0.31 15.39
C GLY A 355 1.09 0.94 16.76
N ILE A 356 1.58 2.19 16.78
CA ILE A 356 1.89 2.92 18.01
C ILE A 356 1.04 4.19 18.23
N ASN A 357 0.27 4.63 17.23
CA ASN A 357 -0.53 5.87 17.34
C ASN A 357 -1.92 5.63 17.94
N GLY A 358 -2.52 4.45 17.75
CA GLY A 358 -3.85 4.11 18.26
C GLY A 358 -4.99 4.89 17.59
N GLN A 359 -6.22 4.37 17.72
CA GLN A 359 -7.41 4.88 17.02
C GLN A 359 -7.25 4.89 15.49
N GLY A 360 -6.56 3.89 14.91
CA GLY A 360 -5.98 3.96 13.57
C GLY A 360 -4.47 3.77 13.63
N GLY A 361 -3.87 3.34 12.50
CA GLY A 361 -2.46 3.02 12.45
C GLY A 361 -2.10 1.64 12.98
N GLU A 362 -3.06 0.71 13.12
CA GLU A 362 -2.76 -0.68 13.49
C GLU A 362 -2.07 -1.43 12.35
N VAL A 363 -1.19 -2.38 12.67
CA VAL A 363 -0.81 -3.44 11.73
C VAL A 363 -1.94 -4.47 11.76
N ASN A 364 -2.53 -4.79 10.61
CA ASN A 364 -3.64 -5.74 10.58
C ASN A 364 -3.15 -7.19 10.44
N ILE A 365 -2.14 -7.42 9.61
CA ILE A 365 -1.59 -8.75 9.32
C ILE A 365 -0.12 -8.64 8.92
N ALA A 366 0.63 -9.73 9.01
CA ALA A 366 2.03 -9.78 8.59
C ALA A 366 2.25 -10.82 7.48
N GLY A 367 3.20 -10.53 6.59
CA GLY A 367 3.54 -11.41 5.47
C GLY A 367 5.04 -11.45 5.16
N PRO A 368 5.46 -12.33 4.23
CA PRO A 368 6.84 -12.44 3.79
C PRO A 368 7.34 -11.14 3.17
N GLY A 369 8.35 -10.49 3.77
CA GLY A 369 8.81 -9.20 3.30
C GLY A 369 10.31 -8.97 3.37
N VAL A 370 11.11 -9.90 3.87
CA VAL A 370 12.59 -9.83 3.79
C VAL A 370 13.10 -10.84 2.78
N ALA A 371 14.02 -10.39 1.91
CA ALA A 371 14.69 -11.26 0.95
C ALA A 371 13.66 -12.01 0.07
N VAL A 372 12.69 -11.27 -0.48
CA VAL A 372 11.64 -11.81 -1.36
C VAL A 372 12.14 -11.79 -2.80
N HIS A 373 12.21 -12.97 -3.40
CA HIS A 373 12.54 -13.16 -4.81
C HIS A 373 11.32 -12.91 -5.69
N SER A 374 11.44 -12.08 -6.73
CA SER A 374 10.41 -11.82 -7.73
C SER A 374 11.02 -11.29 -9.03
N SER A 375 10.18 -11.01 -10.03
CA SER A 375 10.58 -10.31 -11.25
C SER A 375 11.10 -8.90 -10.99
N VAL A 376 12.02 -8.45 -11.81
CA VAL A 376 12.46 -7.05 -11.95
C VAL A 376 12.62 -6.77 -13.44
N PRO A 377 12.71 -5.51 -13.89
CA PRO A 377 12.91 -5.23 -15.30
C PRO A 377 14.10 -6.03 -15.87
N GLY A 378 13.83 -6.81 -16.93
CA GLY A 378 14.81 -7.66 -17.59
C GLY A 378 15.27 -8.92 -16.84
N GLY A 379 14.68 -9.28 -15.69
CA GLY A 379 15.07 -10.51 -14.98
C GLY A 379 14.45 -10.69 -13.60
N TYR A 380 15.24 -11.20 -12.65
CA TYR A 380 14.77 -11.54 -11.30
C TYR A 380 15.67 -10.92 -10.24
N GLY A 381 15.08 -10.57 -9.10
CA GLY A 381 15.79 -9.91 -8.02
C GLY A 381 15.14 -10.14 -6.66
N MET A 382 15.94 -9.89 -5.62
CA MET A 382 15.48 -9.95 -4.24
C MET A 382 15.35 -8.54 -3.65
N LYS A 383 14.24 -8.27 -2.97
CA LYS A 383 13.98 -7.00 -2.28
C LYS A 383 13.44 -7.26 -0.88
N SER A 384 13.59 -6.27 0.00
CA SER A 384 13.13 -6.34 1.39
C SER A 384 12.38 -5.06 1.79
N GLY A 385 11.21 -5.26 2.41
CA GLY A 385 10.34 -4.22 2.94
C GLY A 385 8.90 -4.70 3.12
N THR A 386 8.09 -3.92 3.81
CA THR A 386 6.63 -4.11 3.86
C THR A 386 6.00 -4.04 2.45
N SER A 387 6.65 -3.36 1.51
CA SER A 387 6.34 -3.39 0.07
C SER A 387 6.32 -4.78 -0.56
N MET A 388 7.09 -5.74 -0.04
CA MET A 388 7.10 -7.12 -0.54
C MET A 388 6.11 -8.01 0.21
N ALA A 389 5.76 -7.67 1.46
CA ALA A 389 4.71 -8.36 2.21
C ALA A 389 3.30 -8.03 1.67
N THR A 390 3.08 -6.78 1.29
CA THR A 390 1.81 -6.26 0.74
C THR A 390 1.29 -7.06 -0.48
N PRO A 391 2.08 -7.33 -1.53
CA PRO A 391 1.63 -8.11 -2.67
C PRO A 391 1.37 -9.59 -2.35
N HIS A 392 2.00 -10.16 -1.31
CA HIS A 392 1.62 -11.50 -0.85
C HIS A 392 0.19 -11.51 -0.32
N VAL A 393 -0.19 -10.50 0.47
CA VAL A 393 -1.56 -10.33 0.98
C VAL A 393 -2.54 -10.10 -0.17
N ALA A 394 -2.19 -9.26 -1.15
CA ALA A 394 -3.03 -9.03 -2.32
C ALA A 394 -3.27 -10.31 -3.12
N GLY A 395 -2.23 -11.13 -3.31
CA GLY A 395 -2.34 -12.44 -3.93
C GLY A 395 -3.26 -13.39 -3.16
N VAL A 396 -3.13 -13.50 -1.83
CA VAL A 396 -4.01 -14.36 -1.04
C VAL A 396 -5.46 -13.89 -1.06
N LEU A 397 -5.72 -12.58 -1.04
CA LEU A 397 -7.07 -12.04 -1.23
C LEU A 397 -7.65 -12.44 -2.60
N ALA A 398 -6.83 -12.53 -3.64
CA ALA A 398 -7.27 -13.05 -4.93
C ALA A 398 -7.61 -14.56 -4.87
N LEU A 399 -6.83 -15.35 -4.14
CA LEU A 399 -7.15 -16.77 -3.89
C LEU A 399 -8.48 -16.93 -3.14
N LEU A 400 -8.71 -16.11 -2.12
CA LEU A 400 -9.97 -16.09 -1.35
C LEU A 400 -11.16 -15.65 -2.20
N ALA A 401 -10.97 -14.68 -3.09
CA ALA A 401 -12.00 -14.24 -4.03
C ALA A 401 -12.32 -15.30 -5.10
N GLU A 402 -11.36 -16.12 -5.53
CA GLU A 402 -11.65 -17.31 -6.37
C GLU A 402 -12.46 -18.35 -5.58
N ALA A 403 -12.09 -18.60 -4.32
CA ALA A 403 -12.77 -19.58 -3.47
C ALA A 403 -14.21 -19.16 -3.11
N ASN A 404 -14.49 -17.86 -3.01
CA ASN A 404 -15.82 -17.32 -2.78
C ASN A 404 -16.10 -16.08 -3.65
N PRO A 405 -16.52 -16.25 -4.91
CA PRO A 405 -16.73 -15.15 -5.86
C PRO A 405 -17.85 -14.16 -5.46
N ALA A 406 -18.76 -14.58 -4.58
CA ALA A 406 -19.87 -13.76 -4.09
C ALA A 406 -19.54 -13.00 -2.79
N ALA A 407 -18.36 -13.23 -2.19
CA ALA A 407 -17.95 -12.54 -0.98
C ALA A 407 -17.90 -11.02 -1.19
N SER A 408 -18.40 -10.27 -0.21
CA SER A 408 -18.15 -8.83 -0.17
C SER A 408 -16.67 -8.56 0.14
N ALA A 409 -16.20 -7.35 -0.14
CA ALA A 409 -14.84 -6.96 0.24
C ALA A 409 -14.61 -7.03 1.77
N ALA A 410 -15.64 -6.72 2.56
CA ALA A 410 -15.61 -6.86 4.00
C ALA A 410 -15.47 -8.34 4.44
N ASP A 411 -16.20 -9.25 3.80
CA ASP A 411 -16.10 -10.69 4.07
C ASP A 411 -14.72 -11.25 3.68
N LEU A 412 -14.16 -10.80 2.55
CA LEU A 412 -12.80 -11.18 2.14
C LEU A 412 -11.76 -10.70 3.18
N LYS A 413 -11.85 -9.44 3.61
CA LYS A 413 -10.97 -8.88 4.66
C LYS A 413 -11.12 -9.66 5.97
N ALA A 414 -12.33 -9.96 6.40
CA ALA A 414 -12.59 -10.71 7.63
C ALA A 414 -12.07 -12.15 7.54
N THR A 415 -12.32 -12.84 6.43
CA THR A 415 -11.86 -14.21 6.18
C THR A 415 -10.34 -14.29 6.24
N LEU A 416 -9.65 -13.37 5.55
CA LEU A 416 -8.19 -13.25 5.57
C LEU A 416 -7.65 -13.12 7.00
N LEU A 417 -8.21 -12.18 7.77
CA LEU A 417 -7.74 -11.92 9.14
C LEU A 417 -8.03 -13.10 10.09
N SER A 418 -9.19 -13.75 9.96
CA SER A 418 -9.54 -14.91 10.77
C SER A 418 -8.73 -16.17 10.45
N GLY A 419 -8.22 -16.28 9.21
CA GLY A 419 -7.44 -17.42 8.73
C GLY A 419 -5.93 -17.29 8.98
N ALA A 420 -5.47 -16.15 9.53
CA ALA A 420 -4.06 -15.95 9.81
C ALA A 420 -3.54 -16.91 10.89
N PHE A 421 -2.29 -17.33 10.75
CA PHE A 421 -1.59 -18.13 11.77
C PHE A 421 -1.08 -17.19 12.88
N PRO A 422 -1.57 -17.33 14.13
CA PRO A 422 -1.16 -16.44 15.22
C PRO A 422 0.35 -16.55 15.50
N LEU A 423 0.98 -15.42 15.78
CA LEU A 423 2.38 -15.36 16.18
C LEU A 423 2.52 -14.79 17.60
N THR A 424 3.68 -14.99 18.21
CA THR A 424 3.96 -14.57 19.60
C THR A 424 4.42 -13.13 19.74
N GLN A 425 4.76 -12.46 18.64
CA GLN A 425 5.13 -11.05 18.64
C GLN A 425 3.93 -10.16 19.01
N PRO A 426 4.17 -8.93 19.51
CA PRO A 426 3.09 -7.99 19.80
C PRO A 426 2.19 -7.73 18.59
N ALA A 427 0.88 -7.60 18.80
CA ALA A 427 -0.09 -7.29 17.73
C ALA A 427 0.24 -5.97 17.02
N ARG A 428 0.87 -5.00 17.71
CA ARG A 428 1.37 -3.77 17.06
C ARG A 428 2.41 -4.02 15.97
N ASP A 429 3.06 -5.18 15.97
CA ASP A 429 4.15 -5.52 15.05
C ASP A 429 3.71 -6.48 13.95
N VAL A 430 2.74 -7.37 14.23
CA VAL A 430 2.31 -8.44 13.31
C VAL A 430 0.80 -8.55 13.10
N GLY A 431 0.01 -7.68 13.73
CA GLY A 431 -1.45 -7.73 13.70
C GLY A 431 -1.98 -9.05 14.24
N VAL A 432 -2.85 -9.71 13.47
CA VAL A 432 -3.41 -11.03 13.81
C VAL A 432 -2.43 -12.19 13.59
N GLY A 433 -1.26 -11.95 12.97
CA GLY A 433 -0.23 -12.96 12.74
C GLY A 433 0.19 -13.11 11.27
N LEU A 434 0.72 -14.29 10.93
CA LEU A 434 1.20 -14.63 9.59
C LEU A 434 0.02 -14.94 8.66
N LEU A 435 -0.02 -14.27 7.52
CA LEU A 435 -0.92 -14.56 6.41
C LEU A 435 -0.90 -16.05 6.00
N GLN A 436 -2.07 -16.63 5.73
CA GLN A 436 -2.21 -18.00 5.19
C GLN A 436 -3.14 -18.02 3.97
N ALA A 437 -2.75 -18.75 2.93
CA ALA A 437 -3.54 -19.02 1.75
C ALA A 437 -4.64 -20.08 2.02
N PRO A 438 -5.80 -20.01 1.35
CA PRO A 438 -6.90 -20.96 1.51
C PRO A 438 -6.63 -22.35 0.91
#